data_AF-A0A7S0QDH6-F1
#
_entry.id   AF-A0A7S0QDH6-F1
#
_cell.length_a   1.000
_cell.length_b   1.000
_cell.length_c   1.000
_cell.angle_alpha   90.00
_cell.angle_beta   90.00
_cell.angle_gamma   90.00
#
_symmetry.space_group_name_H-M   'P 1'
#
loop_
_entity.id
_entity.type
_entity.pdbx_description
1 polymer ?
#
loop_
_entity_poly.entity_id
_entity_poly.type
_entity_poly.pdbx_seq_one_letter_code
_entity_poly.pdbx_strand_id
1 'polypeptide(L)'
;IGTCDHHCDEMLSPMAWSCNTAAIFQSQPLEMPLLDLSKALEAACGDINFLEQLVDTFFMGSKANMQKMQQGFLLGRNEIVKKCLGDLRSSAALLGFRALEARVSGCEESCARCWAALRRPAHPDDGAA
;
A
#
# COMPACT_ATOMS: atom_id res chain seq x y z
N ILE A 1 -6.09 26.05 14.66
CA ILE A 1 -5.86 24.60 14.50
C ILE A 1 -7.07 24.09 13.73
N GLY A 2 -6.92 23.79 12.44
CA GLY A 2 -8.10 23.56 11.58
C GLY A 2 -7.82 23.25 10.12
N THR A 3 -6.62 22.78 9.77
CA THR A 3 -6.28 22.41 8.38
C THR A 3 -5.42 21.15 8.25
N CYS A 4 -4.96 20.56 9.35
CA CYS A 4 -4.21 19.29 9.32
C CYS A 4 -5.11 18.05 9.50
N ASP A 5 -6.27 18.22 10.14
CA ASP A 5 -7.14 17.08 10.50
C ASP A 5 -8.09 16.68 9.38
N HIS A 6 -8.52 17.58 8.49
CA HIS A 6 -9.44 17.17 7.43
C HIS A 6 -8.78 16.30 6.35
N HIS A 7 -7.50 16.50 6.04
CA HIS A 7 -6.76 15.61 5.14
C HIS A 7 -6.44 14.25 5.79
N CYS A 8 -6.24 14.19 7.11
CA CYS A 8 -6.01 12.93 7.81
C CYS A 8 -7.31 12.14 8.04
N ASP A 9 -8.41 12.81 8.38
CA ASP A 9 -9.74 12.20 8.52
C ASP A 9 -10.31 11.79 7.16
N GLU A 10 -10.08 12.57 6.10
CA GLU A 10 -10.41 12.10 4.76
C GLU A 10 -9.54 10.89 4.40
N MET A 11 -8.21 10.91 4.61
CA MET A 11 -7.29 9.78 4.38
C MET A 11 -7.63 8.50 5.17
N LEU A 12 -8.30 8.63 6.31
CA LEU A 12 -8.78 7.53 7.16
C LEU A 12 -10.26 7.18 6.92
N SER A 13 -10.96 7.92 6.07
CA SER A 13 -12.27 7.50 5.57
C SER A 13 -12.08 6.40 4.50
N PRO A 14 -12.99 5.42 4.40
CA PRO A 14 -13.02 4.45 3.30
C PRO A 14 -12.97 5.10 1.90
N MET A 15 -13.34 6.38 1.80
CA MET A 15 -13.41 7.15 0.56
C MET A 15 -12.04 7.65 0.07
N ALA A 16 -11.13 8.10 0.94
CA ALA A 16 -9.79 8.49 0.48
C ALA A 16 -8.87 7.29 0.27
N TRP A 17 -9.16 6.15 0.90
CA TRP A 17 -8.54 4.89 0.50
C TRP A 17 -9.01 4.48 -0.90
N SER A 18 -10.28 4.74 -1.26
CA SER A 18 -10.77 4.62 -2.65
C SER A 18 -10.06 5.60 -3.60
N CYS A 19 -9.74 6.83 -3.17
CA CYS A 19 -8.97 7.79 -3.98
C CYS A 19 -7.50 7.40 -4.15
N ASN A 20 -6.85 6.80 -3.13
CA ASN A 20 -5.46 6.35 -3.23
C ASN A 20 -5.31 4.99 -3.93
N THR A 21 -6.26 4.05 -3.75
CA THR A 21 -6.33 2.84 -4.59
C THR A 21 -6.75 3.20 -6.01
N ALA A 22 -7.69 4.13 -6.20
CA ALA A 22 -7.96 4.68 -7.52
C ALA A 22 -6.71 5.36 -8.09
N ALA A 23 -5.88 6.08 -7.32
CA ALA A 23 -4.61 6.62 -7.81
C ALA A 23 -3.55 5.54 -8.16
N ILE A 24 -3.62 4.37 -7.54
CA ILE A 24 -2.85 3.18 -7.97
C ILE A 24 -3.33 2.66 -9.35
N PHE A 25 -4.60 2.85 -9.72
CA PHE A 25 -5.16 2.36 -10.99
C PHE A 25 -5.50 3.47 -12.02
N GLN A 26 -5.48 4.73 -11.61
CA GLN A 26 -5.70 5.91 -12.44
C GLN A 26 -4.38 6.18 -13.17
N SER A 27 -4.53 6.20 -14.48
CA SER A 27 -3.54 6.29 -15.54
C SER A 27 -2.69 7.57 -15.50
N GLN A 28 -1.91 7.78 -14.44
CA GLN A 28 -0.69 8.55 -14.58
C GLN A 28 0.29 7.68 -15.38
N PRO A 29 0.89 8.18 -16.47
CA PRO A 29 1.90 7.44 -17.21
C PRO A 29 3.02 7.10 -16.24
N LEU A 30 3.22 5.82 -15.99
CA LEU A 30 4.36 5.35 -15.22
C LEU A 30 5.60 5.61 -16.06
N GLU A 31 6.47 6.51 -15.59
CA GLU A 31 7.79 6.76 -16.20
C GLU A 31 8.71 5.53 -16.10
N MET A 32 8.26 4.50 -15.38
CA MET A 32 8.99 3.27 -15.10
C MET A 32 8.31 2.07 -15.78
N PRO A 33 9.07 1.10 -16.31
CA PRO A 33 8.49 -0.15 -16.77
C PRO A 33 7.72 -0.83 -15.62
N LEU A 34 6.51 -1.28 -15.92
CA LEU A 34 5.62 -1.97 -14.98
C LEU A 34 6.29 -3.21 -14.36
N LEU A 35 7.07 -3.93 -15.18
CA LEU A 35 7.77 -5.15 -14.82
C LEU A 35 9.23 -5.07 -15.30
N ASP A 36 10.14 -5.34 -14.38
CA ASP A 36 11.54 -5.64 -14.66
C ASP A 36 11.69 -7.13 -14.94
N LEU A 37 11.61 -7.49 -16.22
CA LEU A 37 11.62 -8.89 -16.67
C LEU A 37 12.93 -9.61 -16.28
N SER A 38 14.07 -8.92 -16.29
CA SER A 38 15.36 -9.51 -15.88
C SER A 38 15.32 -9.94 -14.43
N LYS A 39 14.85 -9.06 -13.53
CA LYS A 39 14.69 -9.37 -12.11
C LYS A 39 13.66 -10.47 -11.86
N ALA A 40 12.56 -10.45 -12.61
CA ALA A 40 11.53 -11.49 -12.54
C ALA A 40 12.11 -12.86 -12.93
N LEU A 41 12.88 -12.93 -14.02
CA LEU A 41 13.56 -14.14 -14.47
C LEU A 41 14.63 -14.59 -13.47
N GLU A 42 15.39 -13.69 -12.86
CA GLU A 42 16.33 -14.03 -11.79
C GLU A 42 15.60 -14.70 -10.61
N ALA A 43 14.46 -14.17 -10.18
CA ALA A 43 13.64 -14.76 -9.12
C ALA A 43 13.10 -16.16 -9.50
N ALA A 44 12.92 -16.40 -10.80
CA ALA A 44 12.49 -17.69 -11.36
C ALA A 44 13.66 -18.59 -11.79
N CYS A 45 14.91 -18.26 -11.43
CA CYS A 45 16.11 -19.00 -11.85
C CYS A 45 16.24 -19.18 -13.38
N GLY A 46 15.71 -18.23 -14.16
CA GLY A 46 15.67 -18.26 -15.62
C GLY A 46 14.59 -19.17 -16.22
N ASP A 47 13.77 -19.85 -15.41
CA ASP A 47 12.68 -20.72 -15.87
C ASP A 47 11.40 -19.91 -16.10
N ILE A 48 10.96 -19.82 -17.35
CA ILE A 48 9.76 -19.07 -17.74
C ILE A 48 8.48 -19.71 -17.18
N ASN A 49 8.39 -21.04 -17.14
CA ASN A 49 7.20 -21.71 -16.62
C ASN A 49 7.07 -21.48 -15.11
N PHE A 50 8.21 -21.47 -14.40
CA PHE A 50 8.22 -21.14 -12.99
C PHE A 50 7.92 -19.66 -12.74
N LEU A 51 8.40 -18.76 -13.61
CA LEU A 51 8.04 -17.35 -13.55
C LEU A 51 6.52 -17.16 -13.69
N GLU A 52 5.88 -17.83 -14.64
CA GLU A 52 4.41 -17.78 -14.80
C GLU A 52 3.70 -18.22 -13.51
N GLN A 53 4.14 -19.34 -12.89
CA GLN A 53 3.58 -19.80 -11.62
C GLN A 53 3.78 -18.81 -10.48
N LEU A 54 4.95 -18.15 -10.41
CA LEU A 54 5.25 -17.13 -9.41
C LEU A 54 4.36 -15.88 -9.59
N VAL A 55 4.15 -15.46 -10.84
CA VAL A 55 3.29 -14.34 -11.19
C VAL A 55 1.82 -14.64 -10.86
N ASP A 56 1.33 -15.83 -11.17
CA ASP A 56 -0.03 -16.26 -10.81
C ASP A 56 -0.22 -16.32 -9.29
N THR A 57 0.74 -16.91 -8.58
CA THR A 57 0.75 -16.96 -7.11
C THR A 57 0.74 -15.56 -6.51
N PHE A 58 1.51 -14.64 -7.10
CA PHE A 58 1.56 -13.25 -6.69
C PHE A 58 0.20 -12.55 -6.87
N PHE A 59 -0.48 -12.71 -8.01
CA PHE A 59 -1.78 -12.08 -8.22
C PHE A 59 -2.85 -12.65 -7.28
N MET A 60 -2.88 -13.97 -7.08
CA MET A 60 -3.77 -14.60 -6.11
C MET A 60 -3.52 -14.10 -4.68
N GLY A 61 -2.25 -14.07 -4.26
CA GLY A 61 -1.84 -13.57 -2.95
C GLY A 61 -2.17 -12.09 -2.75
N SER A 62 -1.94 -11.26 -3.78
CA SER A 62 -2.23 -9.83 -3.77
C SER A 62 -3.72 -9.56 -3.59
N LYS A 63 -4.61 -10.33 -4.24
CA LYS A 63 -6.05 -10.20 -4.06
C LYS A 63 -6.49 -10.52 -2.63
N ALA A 64 -6.00 -11.62 -2.07
CA ALA A 64 -6.28 -11.98 -0.69
C ALA A 64 -5.73 -10.95 0.31
N ASN A 65 -4.53 -10.41 0.06
CA ASN A 65 -3.95 -9.35 0.88
C ASN A 65 -4.75 -8.05 0.80
N MET A 66 -5.23 -7.65 -0.37
CA MET A 66 -6.09 -6.47 -0.51
C MET A 66 -7.40 -6.60 0.28
N GLN A 67 -8.03 -7.77 0.28
CA GLN A 67 -9.25 -8.03 1.06
C GLN A 67 -8.97 -7.98 2.58
N LYS A 68 -7.89 -8.61 3.04
CA LYS A 68 -7.49 -8.58 4.46
C LYS A 68 -7.14 -7.16 4.91
N MET A 69 -6.47 -6.40 4.05
CA MET A 69 -6.13 -5.00 4.27
C MET A 69 -7.39 -4.12 4.39
N GLN A 70 -8.36 -4.27 3.47
CA GLN A 70 -9.66 -3.61 3.55
C GLN A 70 -10.39 -3.91 4.85
N GLN A 71 -10.46 -5.19 5.23
CA GLN A 71 -11.10 -5.59 6.48
C GLN A 71 -10.35 -5.05 7.71
N GLY A 72 -9.01 -5.11 7.69
CA GLY A 72 -8.17 -4.56 8.75
C GLY A 72 -8.40 -3.07 8.94
N PHE A 73 -8.51 -2.33 7.83
CA PHE A 73 -8.83 -0.91 7.83
C PHE A 73 -10.20 -0.61 8.44
N LEU A 74 -11.26 -1.28 7.97
CA LEU A 74 -12.63 -1.10 8.49
C LEU A 74 -12.76 -1.40 9.99
N LEU A 75 -11.92 -2.29 10.51
CA LEU A 75 -11.89 -2.67 11.92
C LEU A 75 -10.89 -1.86 12.76
N GLY A 76 -10.24 -0.84 12.19
CA GLY A 76 -9.21 -0.05 12.87
C GLY A 76 -7.95 -0.85 13.26
N ARG A 77 -7.71 -2.00 12.62
CA ARG A 77 -6.59 -2.91 12.89
C ARG A 77 -5.36 -2.54 12.05
N ASN A 78 -4.70 -1.44 12.44
CA ASN A 78 -3.56 -0.87 11.74
C ASN A 78 -2.40 -1.87 11.51
N GLU A 79 -2.14 -2.77 12.46
CA GLU A 79 -1.09 -3.79 12.32
C GLU A 79 -1.36 -4.77 11.18
N ILE A 80 -2.63 -5.09 10.90
CA ILE A 80 -3.02 -5.95 9.77
C ILE A 80 -2.74 -5.22 8.46
N VAL A 81 -3.16 -3.95 8.37
CA VAL A 81 -2.93 -3.11 7.19
C VAL A 81 -1.44 -2.99 6.89
N LYS A 82 -0.64 -2.68 7.91
CA LYS A 82 0.83 -2.56 7.80
C LYS A 82 1.47 -3.86 7.32
N LYS A 83 1.05 -5.00 7.88
CA LYS A 83 1.55 -6.30 7.44
C LYS A 83 1.21 -6.59 5.97
N CYS A 84 -0.04 -6.36 5.57
CA CYS A 84 -0.47 -6.60 4.19
C CYS A 84 0.25 -5.70 3.18
N LEU A 85 0.51 -4.44 3.51
CA LEU A 85 1.33 -3.55 2.69
C LEU A 85 2.78 -4.05 2.58
N GLY A 86 3.38 -4.47 3.70
CA GLY A 86 4.75 -4.98 3.72
C GLY A 86 4.90 -6.27 2.89
N ASP A 87 3.94 -7.19 3.01
CA ASP A 87 3.89 -8.43 2.23
C ASP A 87 3.78 -8.11 0.73
N LEU A 88 2.86 -7.20 0.35
CA LEU A 88 2.65 -6.81 -1.05
C LEU A 88 3.88 -6.10 -1.64
N ARG A 89 4.52 -5.20 -0.88
CA ARG A 89 5.76 -4.52 -1.29
C ARG A 89 6.88 -5.53 -1.53
N SER A 90 7.06 -6.47 -0.61
CA SER A 90 8.13 -7.46 -0.68
C SER A 90 7.95 -8.39 -1.88
N SER A 91 6.73 -8.85 -2.14
CA SER A 91 6.44 -9.69 -3.31
C SER A 91 6.54 -8.91 -4.64
N ALA A 92 6.11 -7.64 -4.67
CA ALA A 92 6.29 -6.78 -5.84
C ALA A 92 7.78 -6.55 -6.13
N ALA A 93 8.59 -6.31 -5.09
CA ALA A 93 10.03 -6.14 -5.21
C ALA A 93 10.70 -7.42 -5.72
N LEU A 94 10.33 -8.59 -5.19
CA LEU A 94 10.86 -9.89 -5.59
C LEU A 94 10.66 -10.14 -7.09
N LEU A 95 9.45 -9.90 -7.60
CA LEU A 95 9.10 -10.16 -9.01
C LEU A 95 9.41 -8.99 -9.95
N GLY A 96 10.01 -7.91 -9.46
CA GLY A 96 10.38 -6.78 -10.29
C GLY A 96 9.20 -5.89 -10.72
N PHE A 97 8.07 -5.92 -10.02
CA PHE A 97 6.96 -4.98 -10.23
C PHE A 97 7.28 -3.61 -9.63
N ARG A 98 8.27 -2.90 -10.19
CA ARG A 98 8.84 -1.67 -9.62
C ARG A 98 7.81 -0.56 -9.38
N ALA A 99 6.89 -0.39 -10.32
CA ALA A 99 5.82 0.61 -10.19
C ALA A 99 4.88 0.31 -9.01
N LEU A 100 4.58 -0.97 -8.79
CA LEU A 100 3.74 -1.41 -7.68
C LEU A 100 4.49 -1.30 -6.35
N GLU A 101 5.75 -1.72 -6.30
CA GLU A 101 6.62 -1.56 -5.14
C GLU A 101 6.67 -0.10 -4.68
N ALA A 102 6.94 0.83 -5.60
CA ALA A 102 7.01 2.27 -5.30
C ALA A 102 5.67 2.81 -4.76
N ARG A 103 4.55 2.42 -5.35
CA ARG A 103 3.21 2.83 -4.91
C ARG A 103 2.87 2.30 -3.51
N VAL A 104 3.18 1.03 -3.25
CA VAL A 104 2.95 0.43 -1.94
C VAL A 104 3.84 1.08 -0.88
N SER A 105 5.09 1.41 -1.21
CA SER A 105 5.99 2.16 -0.33
C SER A 105 5.42 3.55 0.03
N GLY A 106 4.91 4.30 -0.96
CA GLY A 106 4.26 5.59 -0.71
C GLY A 106 3.01 5.48 0.17
N CYS A 107 2.26 4.39 0.05
CA CYS A 107 1.14 4.09 0.95
C CYS A 107 1.62 3.82 2.38
N GLU A 108 2.65 2.97 2.56
CA GLU A 108 3.23 2.68 3.87
C GLU A 108 3.71 3.96 4.58
N GLU A 109 4.42 4.83 3.88
CA GLU A 109 4.88 6.12 4.40
C GLU A 109 3.72 7.03 4.80
N SER A 110 2.67 7.09 3.98
CA SER A 110 1.49 7.91 4.26
C SER A 110 0.73 7.40 5.48
N CYS A 111 0.54 6.08 5.60
CA CYS A 111 -0.04 5.45 6.79
C CYS A 111 0.82 5.70 8.04
N ALA A 112 2.14 5.57 7.94
CA ALA A 112 3.06 5.80 9.06
C ALA A 112 2.98 7.25 9.58
N ARG A 113 2.93 8.25 8.66
CA ARG A 113 2.74 9.66 9.03
C ARG A 113 1.41 9.89 9.75
N CYS A 114 0.31 9.37 9.21
CA CYS A 114 -1.02 9.52 9.81
C CYS A 114 -1.09 8.88 11.20
N TRP A 115 -0.60 7.65 11.37
CA TRP A 115 -0.60 6.97 12.67
C TRP A 115 0.33 7.63 13.70
N ALA A 116 1.45 8.22 13.27
CA ALA A 116 2.31 8.99 14.15
C ALA A 116 1.63 10.28 14.64
N ALA A 117 0.79 10.91 13.80
CA ALA A 117 0.00 12.08 14.18
C ALA A 117 -1.07 11.73 15.23
N LEU A 118 -1.79 10.61 15.05
CA LEU A 118 -2.83 10.14 15.99
C LEU A 118 -2.32 9.80 17.40
N ARG A 119 -1.04 9.46 17.54
CA ARG A 119 -0.41 9.13 18.83
C ARG A 119 0.03 10.37 19.61
N ARG A 120 -0.04 11.55 19.01
CA ARG A 120 0.30 12.77 19.73
C ARG A 120 -0.78 13.00 20.79
N PRO A 121 -0.42 13.19 22.06
CA PRO A 121 -1.41 13.55 23.07
C PRO A 121 -2.13 14.81 22.58
N ALA A 122 -3.46 14.82 22.67
CA ALA A 122 -4.25 16.03 22.43
C ALA A 122 -3.58 17.18 23.20
N HIS A 123 -3.31 18.29 22.51
CA HIS A 123 -2.70 19.42 23.18
C HIS A 123 -3.66 19.86 24.30
N PRO A 124 -3.17 20.25 25.49
CA PRO A 124 -4.06 20.71 26.57
C PRO A 124 -4.97 21.90 26.19
N ASP A 125 -4.73 22.53 25.03
CA ASP A 125 -5.56 23.59 24.46
C ASP A 125 -6.68 23.10 23.51
N ASP A 126 -6.74 21.82 23.17
CA ASP A 126 -7.78 21.25 22.28
C ASP A 126 -9.14 21.05 22.99
N GLY A 127 -9.20 21.30 24.31
CA GLY A 127 -10.43 21.26 25.13
C GLY A 127 -11.02 22.64 25.46
N ALA A 128 -10.52 23.72 24.86
CA ALA A 128 -11.00 25.08 25.07
C ALA A 128 -11.59 25.69 23.79
N ALA A 129 -12.70 25.13 23.31
CA ALA A 129 -13.59 25.76 22.34
C ALA A 129 -15.05 25.36 22.63
#